data_AF-A0A9E4EP38-F1
#
_entry.id   AF-A0A9E4EP38-F1
#
_cell.length_a   1.000
_cell.length_b   1.000
_cell.length_c   1.000
_cell.angle_alpha   90.00
_cell.angle_beta   90.00
_cell.angle_gamma   90.00
#
_symmetry.space_group_name_H-M   'P 1'
#
loop_
_entity.id
_entity.type
_entity.pdbx_description
1 polymer ?
#
loop_
_entity_poly.entity_id
_entity_poly.type
_entity_poly.pdbx_seq_one_letter_code
_entity_poly.pdbx_strand_id
1 'polypeptide(L)'
;YYFASPENQWEALLHPTIPSWLAPLNERGAMQGFFEGLPSGSVPWSVWIMPLFWWMCLIGVLTFVLLCMAVMLRKQWVENERLVYPLISPVSDLIEDDGAEGIWSGLMRNKLFWIGFTLGFGLLAWNFVWYFWDAWPRINYFGRKDLVFIDGFPAMTNRVNLYIIGFGYFANLDVLFSLWFFYLVYWTQNGIFNRIGLDLGPGTGAASAWENLGALFALVWWALWTARHHLRDVVRKAINTKYGVDDSGEMVSYRTAVLGVILGSGFCLLWLCMAGIEWYIGGLFLLALYGVCLGLAKVVCESGLLYLAWGVSPQTLV
;
A
#
# COMPACT_ATOMS: atom_id res chain seq x y z
N TYR A 1 -22.50 4.46 17.50
CA TYR A 1 -22.18 3.09 17.11
C TYR A 1 -23.46 2.39 16.67
N TYR A 2 -23.55 2.01 15.39
CA TYR A 2 -24.80 1.57 14.76
C TYR A 2 -25.06 0.06 14.90
N PHE A 3 -24.01 -0.76 14.90
CA PHE A 3 -24.11 -2.22 14.94
C PHE A 3 -24.02 -2.82 16.36
N ALA A 4 -24.16 -2.00 17.41
CA ALA A 4 -24.13 -2.51 18.78
C ALA A 4 -25.46 -3.23 19.08
N SER A 5 -25.37 -4.43 19.65
CA SER A 5 -26.52 -5.24 20.02
C SER A 5 -26.32 -5.86 21.41
N PRO A 6 -27.40 -6.28 22.10
CA PRO A 6 -27.27 -6.98 23.39
C PRO A 6 -26.40 -8.23 23.32
N GLU A 7 -26.35 -8.91 22.15
CA GLU A 7 -25.60 -10.13 21.93
C GLU A 7 -24.10 -9.89 21.80
N ASN A 8 -23.67 -8.79 21.16
CA ASN A 8 -22.25 -8.46 21.01
C ASN A 8 -21.67 -7.66 22.18
N GLN A 9 -22.54 -7.04 22.99
CA GLN A 9 -22.18 -6.30 24.21
C GLN A 9 -21.16 -5.17 23.98
N TRP A 10 -21.03 -4.68 22.74
CA TRP A 10 -20.03 -3.65 22.39
C TRP A 10 -20.24 -2.34 23.16
N GLU A 11 -21.48 -2.04 23.53
CA GLU A 11 -21.81 -0.86 24.32
C GLU A 11 -21.23 -0.91 25.74
N ALA A 12 -21.18 -2.09 26.35
CA ALA A 12 -20.60 -2.26 27.68
C ALA A 12 -19.08 -2.45 27.65
N LEU A 13 -18.56 -3.13 26.62
CA LEU A 13 -17.16 -3.60 26.59
C LEU A 13 -16.23 -2.70 25.76
N LEU A 14 -16.70 -2.17 24.63
CA LEU A 14 -15.87 -1.50 23.61
C LEU A 14 -16.05 0.01 23.61
N HIS A 15 -17.29 0.50 23.58
CA HIS A 15 -17.56 1.94 23.48
C HIS A 15 -16.93 2.79 24.59
N PRO A 16 -16.89 2.35 25.87
CA PRO A 16 -16.26 3.13 26.93
C PRO A 16 -14.76 3.32 26.76
N THR A 17 -14.10 2.42 26.01
CA THR A 17 -12.66 2.46 25.76
C THR A 17 -12.29 3.32 24.54
N ILE A 18 -13.25 3.68 23.69
CA ILE A 18 -13.00 4.46 22.47
C ILE A 18 -13.11 5.95 22.80
N PRO A 19 -12.03 6.73 22.65
CA PRO A 19 -12.09 8.17 22.88
C PRO A 19 -13.04 8.86 21.89
N SER A 20 -13.78 9.86 22.36
CA SER A 20 -14.75 10.62 21.54
C SER A 20 -14.12 11.42 20.40
N TRP A 21 -12.82 11.70 20.49
CA TRP A 21 -12.07 12.35 19.42
C TRP A 21 -11.67 11.36 18.31
N LEU A 22 -11.68 10.05 18.56
CA LEU A 22 -11.23 9.02 17.61
C LEU A 22 -12.36 8.53 16.70
N ALA A 23 -13.56 8.37 17.28
CA ALA A 23 -14.75 7.94 16.58
C ALA A 23 -15.95 8.83 16.98
N PRO A 24 -16.79 9.21 16.01
CA PRO A 24 -17.98 10.00 16.29
C PRO A 24 -18.98 9.21 17.15
N LEU A 25 -19.48 9.84 18.20
CA LEU A 25 -20.56 9.30 19.03
C LEU A 25 -21.88 9.33 18.25
N ASN A 26 -22.84 8.44 18.59
CA ASN A 26 -24.18 8.48 17.99
C ASN A 26 -25.06 9.58 18.62
N GLU A 27 -24.48 10.75 18.84
CA GLU A 27 -25.23 11.91 19.30
C GLU A 27 -26.20 12.34 18.21
N ARG A 28 -27.46 12.58 18.59
CA ARG A 28 -28.53 13.09 17.70
C ARG A 28 -28.80 12.21 16.47
N GLY A 29 -28.52 10.91 16.55
CA GLY A 29 -28.75 9.96 15.45
C GLY A 29 -27.76 10.11 14.28
N ALA A 30 -26.61 10.76 14.48
CA ALA A 30 -25.63 10.99 13.41
C ALA A 30 -25.09 9.69 12.77
N MET A 31 -24.95 8.61 13.55
CA MET A 31 -24.54 7.31 13.00
C MET A 31 -25.69 6.62 12.27
N GLN A 32 -26.92 6.72 12.78
CA GLN A 32 -28.10 6.20 12.08
C GLN A 32 -28.28 6.90 10.74
N GLY A 33 -28.19 8.23 10.69
CA GLY A 33 -28.27 8.99 9.44
C GLY A 33 -27.13 8.70 8.45
N PHE A 34 -25.95 8.29 8.94
CA PHE A 34 -24.86 7.85 8.07
C PHE A 34 -25.15 6.51 7.38
N PHE A 35 -25.75 5.55 8.08
CA PHE A 35 -26.04 4.21 7.54
C PHE A 35 -27.40 4.10 6.84
N GLU A 36 -28.43 4.74 7.39
CA GLU A 36 -29.83 4.68 6.90
C GLU A 36 -30.21 5.86 6.00
N GLY A 37 -29.36 6.91 5.96
CA GLY A 37 -29.61 8.14 5.23
C GLY A 37 -30.13 9.27 6.13
N LEU A 38 -29.74 10.51 5.81
CA LEU A 38 -30.10 11.68 6.62
C LEU A 38 -31.52 12.17 6.29
N PRO A 39 -32.38 12.41 7.30
CA PRO A 39 -33.73 12.95 7.07
C PRO A 39 -33.71 14.41 6.57
N SER A 40 -32.69 15.18 6.95
CA SER A 40 -32.38 16.50 6.40
C SER A 40 -31.07 16.41 5.62
N GLY A 41 -31.03 16.84 4.36
CA GLY A 41 -29.86 16.71 3.47
C GLY A 41 -28.58 17.46 3.88
N SER A 42 -28.49 18.01 5.10
CA SER A 42 -27.30 18.65 5.65
C SER A 42 -26.50 17.67 6.52
N VAL A 43 -25.20 17.53 6.20
CA VAL A 43 -24.28 16.69 6.96
C VAL A 43 -23.95 17.35 8.31
N PRO A 44 -24.06 16.63 9.45
CA PRO A 44 -23.77 17.17 10.78
C PRO A 44 -22.25 17.25 11.05
N TRP A 45 -21.56 18.18 10.39
CA TRP A 45 -20.10 18.33 10.44
C TRP A 45 -19.50 18.48 11.84
N SER A 46 -20.25 19.03 12.80
CA SER A 46 -19.79 19.18 14.19
C SER A 46 -19.40 17.87 14.86
N VAL A 47 -20.01 16.75 14.43
CA VAL A 47 -19.72 15.41 14.96
C VAL A 47 -18.48 14.79 14.30
N TRP A 48 -18.19 15.17 13.05
CA TRP A 48 -17.15 14.55 12.22
C TRP A 48 -15.83 15.32 12.21
N ILE A 49 -15.86 16.64 12.40
CA ILE A 49 -14.68 17.49 12.21
C ILE A 49 -13.52 17.10 13.13
N MET A 50 -13.81 16.74 14.38
CA MET A 50 -12.79 16.38 15.36
C MET A 50 -12.15 15.02 15.05
N PRO A 51 -12.90 13.93 14.83
CA PRO A 51 -12.33 12.68 14.33
C PRO A 51 -11.55 12.83 13.03
N LEU A 52 -12.12 13.49 12.03
CA LEU A 52 -11.46 13.67 10.73
C LEU A 52 -10.15 14.43 10.87
N PHE A 53 -10.11 15.50 11.68
CA PHE A 53 -8.90 16.26 11.91
C PHE A 53 -7.76 15.37 12.46
N TRP A 54 -8.01 14.60 13.51
CA TRP A 54 -6.98 13.74 14.12
C TRP A 54 -6.54 12.59 13.23
N TRP A 55 -7.46 12.00 12.47
CA TRP A 55 -7.12 10.99 11.46
C TRP A 55 -6.29 11.57 10.31
N MET A 56 -6.65 12.75 9.80
CA MET A 56 -5.89 13.43 8.76
C MET A 56 -4.50 13.86 9.25
N CYS A 57 -4.38 14.32 10.51
CA CYS A 57 -3.08 14.58 11.13
C CYS A 57 -2.23 13.31 11.20
N LEU A 58 -2.81 12.18 11.65
CA LEU A 58 -2.08 10.90 11.70
C LEU A 58 -1.61 10.49 10.31
N ILE A 59 -2.49 10.49 9.31
CA ILE A 59 -2.17 10.11 7.93
C ILE A 59 -1.11 11.05 7.35
N GLY A 60 -1.23 12.35 7.56
CA GLY A 60 -0.28 13.35 7.09
C GLY A 60 1.11 13.16 7.71
N VAL A 61 1.18 12.96 9.03
CA VAL A 61 2.45 12.71 9.74
C VAL A 61 3.05 11.37 9.33
N LEU A 62 2.24 10.32 9.21
CA LEU A 62 2.71 9.01 8.74
C LEU A 62 3.29 9.10 7.33
N THR A 63 2.60 9.79 6.42
CA THR A 63 3.08 10.03 5.05
C THR A 63 4.39 10.81 5.06
N PHE A 64 4.48 11.86 5.89
CA PHE A 64 5.71 12.64 6.05
C PHE A 64 6.89 11.76 6.55
N VAL A 65 6.66 10.89 7.54
CA VAL A 65 7.67 9.95 8.04
C VAL A 65 8.12 8.99 6.92
N LEU A 66 7.19 8.45 6.14
CA LEU A 66 7.50 7.59 4.99
C LEU A 66 8.32 8.33 3.93
N LEU A 67 8.01 9.59 3.64
CA LEU A 67 8.79 10.43 2.73
C LEU A 67 10.21 10.70 3.28
N CYS A 68 10.34 10.97 4.57
CA CYS A 68 11.66 11.12 5.20
C CYS A 68 12.48 9.83 5.11
N MET A 69 11.87 8.66 5.35
CA MET A 69 12.54 7.37 5.15
C MET A 69 12.95 7.15 3.69
N ALA A 70 12.08 7.50 2.74
CA ALA A 70 12.39 7.42 1.32
C ALA A 70 13.59 8.29 0.95
N VAL A 71 13.68 9.53 1.44
CA VAL A 71 14.84 10.41 1.23
C VAL A 71 16.12 9.80 1.78
N MET A 72 16.08 9.19 2.97
CA MET A 72 17.26 8.55 3.55
C MET A 72 17.77 7.34 2.74
N LEU A 73 16.86 6.59 2.11
CA LEU A 73 17.18 5.38 1.36
C LEU A 73 17.34 5.59 -0.15
N ARG A 74 16.85 6.70 -0.70
CA ARG A 74 16.86 6.99 -2.14
C ARG A 74 18.25 6.84 -2.74
N LYS A 75 19.25 7.53 -2.18
CA LYS A 75 20.63 7.50 -2.68
C LYS A 75 21.22 6.09 -2.64
N GLN A 76 20.95 5.35 -1.57
CA GLN A 76 21.36 3.95 -1.45
C GLN A 76 20.72 3.08 -2.54
N TRP A 77 19.43 3.22 -2.78
CA TRP A 77 18.71 2.42 -3.77
C TRP A 77 19.08 2.76 -5.22
N VAL A 78 19.27 4.05 -5.51
CA VAL A 78 19.56 4.54 -6.87
C VAL A 78 21.05 4.37 -7.22
N GLU A 79 21.97 4.80 -6.35
CA GLU A 79 23.41 4.85 -6.70
C GLU A 79 24.12 3.54 -6.38
N ASN A 80 23.85 2.96 -5.20
CA ASN A 80 24.58 1.78 -4.71
C ASN A 80 23.92 0.47 -5.14
N GLU A 81 22.58 0.37 -5.01
CA GLU A 81 21.82 -0.83 -5.40
C GLU A 81 21.35 -0.79 -6.86
N ARG A 82 21.37 0.37 -7.50
CA ARG A 82 20.97 0.58 -8.91
C ARG A 82 19.65 -0.09 -9.28
N LEU A 83 18.64 0.15 -8.45
CA LEU A 83 17.29 -0.33 -8.73
C LEU A 83 16.79 0.22 -10.07
N VAL A 84 16.02 -0.59 -10.80
CA VAL A 84 15.65 -0.31 -12.20
C VAL A 84 14.50 0.70 -12.33
N TYR A 85 13.64 0.83 -11.31
CA TYR A 85 12.45 1.69 -11.31
C TYR A 85 11.60 1.62 -12.60
N PRO A 86 11.08 0.43 -13.00
CA PRO A 86 10.38 0.25 -14.27
C PRO A 86 9.20 1.20 -14.53
N LEU A 87 8.52 1.63 -13.46
CA LEU A 87 7.36 2.51 -13.54
C LEU A 87 7.72 3.97 -13.88
N ILE A 88 8.96 4.38 -13.64
CA ILE A 88 9.41 5.74 -13.92
C ILE A 88 9.80 5.86 -15.40
N SER A 89 10.33 4.81 -16.02
CA SER A 89 10.76 4.81 -17.43
C SER A 89 9.73 5.38 -18.41
N PRO A 90 8.45 4.92 -18.45
CA PRO A 90 7.47 5.50 -19.38
C PRO A 90 7.11 6.96 -19.04
N VAL A 91 7.30 7.39 -17.79
CA VAL A 91 7.07 8.78 -17.37
C VAL A 91 8.25 9.66 -17.76
N SER A 92 9.49 9.18 -17.63
CA SER A 92 10.67 9.90 -18.11
C SER A 92 10.63 10.08 -19.61
N ASP A 93 10.26 9.04 -20.38
CA ASP A 93 10.14 9.12 -21.84
C ASP A 93 9.05 10.11 -22.29
N LEU A 94 8.06 10.39 -21.44
CA LEU A 94 7.02 11.38 -21.70
C LEU A 94 7.45 12.82 -21.40
N ILE A 95 8.42 13.00 -20.50
CA ILE A 95 8.91 14.31 -20.03
C ILE A 95 10.23 14.68 -20.73
N GLU A 96 10.94 13.71 -21.29
CA GLU A 96 12.20 13.95 -22.01
C GLU A 96 11.97 14.94 -23.15
N ASP A 97 12.75 16.02 -23.12
CA ASP A 97 12.69 17.07 -24.12
C ASP A 97 13.50 16.62 -25.33
N ASP A 98 12.80 16.13 -26.35
CA ASP A 98 13.39 15.69 -27.61
C ASP A 98 13.95 16.86 -28.46
N GLY A 99 13.96 18.09 -27.94
CA GLY A 99 14.41 19.29 -28.65
C GLY A 99 13.47 19.70 -29.79
N ALA A 100 12.28 19.13 -29.86
CA ALA A 100 11.29 19.40 -30.87
C ALA A 100 10.29 20.46 -30.40
N GLU A 101 10.16 21.56 -31.14
CA GLU A 101 9.16 22.61 -30.83
C GLU A 101 7.74 22.01 -30.72
N GLY A 102 7.10 22.19 -29.55
CA GLY A 102 5.72 21.78 -29.29
C GLY A 102 5.45 21.33 -27.85
N ILE A 103 4.16 21.21 -27.49
CA ILE A 103 3.69 20.76 -26.16
C ILE A 103 3.75 19.23 -26.02
N TRP A 104 3.83 18.50 -27.13
CA TRP A 104 3.77 17.05 -27.19
C TRP A 104 5.16 16.43 -27.30
N SER A 105 5.49 15.53 -26.36
CA SER A 105 6.69 14.68 -26.42
C SER A 105 6.70 13.76 -27.65
N GLY A 106 7.87 13.30 -28.07
CA GLY A 106 8.03 12.46 -29.26
C GLY A 106 7.20 11.18 -29.18
N LEU A 107 7.03 10.61 -27.98
CA LEU A 107 6.16 9.45 -27.76
C LEU A 107 4.69 9.75 -28.13
N MET A 108 4.16 10.90 -27.70
CA MET A 108 2.77 11.31 -27.99
C MET A 108 2.56 11.71 -29.46
N ARG A 109 3.61 11.95 -30.23
CA ARG A 109 3.50 12.17 -31.68
C ARG A 109 3.33 10.85 -32.45
N ASN A 110 3.63 9.71 -31.84
CA ASN A 110 3.52 8.40 -32.48
C ASN A 110 2.05 7.95 -32.58
N LYS A 111 1.61 7.58 -33.79
CA LYS A 111 0.27 7.05 -34.03
C LYS A 111 0.01 5.73 -33.27
N LEU A 112 1.03 4.90 -33.08
CA LEU A 112 0.94 3.64 -32.33
C LEU A 112 0.59 3.88 -30.86
N PHE A 113 1.16 4.94 -30.25
CA PHE A 113 0.85 5.33 -28.88
C PHE A 113 -0.65 5.63 -28.73
N TRP A 114 -1.22 6.43 -29.63
CA TRP A 114 -2.64 6.78 -29.60
C TRP A 114 -3.57 5.58 -29.84
N ILE A 115 -3.17 4.63 -30.68
CA ILE A 115 -3.93 3.39 -30.87
C ILE A 115 -3.99 2.60 -29.55
N GLY A 116 -2.84 2.39 -28.90
CA GLY A 116 -2.76 1.69 -27.60
C GLY A 116 -3.53 2.43 -26.50
N PHE A 117 -3.33 3.74 -26.39
CA PHE A 117 -4.01 4.61 -25.42
C PHE A 117 -5.53 4.54 -25.61
N THR A 118 -6.02 4.74 -26.83
CA THR A 118 -7.47 4.76 -27.11
C THR A 118 -8.11 3.40 -26.85
N LEU A 119 -7.40 2.30 -27.13
CA LEU A 119 -7.90 0.96 -26.85
C LEU A 119 -8.01 0.71 -25.33
N GLY A 120 -6.95 1.01 -24.56
CA GLY A 120 -6.95 0.81 -23.11
C GLY A 120 -7.91 1.77 -22.38
N PHE A 121 -7.79 3.07 -22.65
CA PHE A 121 -8.63 4.11 -22.06
C PHE A 121 -10.09 3.97 -22.51
N GLY A 122 -10.34 3.65 -23.78
CA GLY A 122 -11.70 3.49 -24.31
C GLY A 122 -12.46 2.36 -23.62
N LEU A 123 -11.81 1.21 -23.39
CA LEU A 123 -12.41 0.09 -22.64
C LEU A 123 -12.70 0.45 -21.18
N LEU A 124 -11.85 1.26 -20.56
CA LEU A 124 -12.04 1.78 -19.21
C LEU A 124 -13.21 2.76 -19.15
N ALA A 125 -13.19 3.78 -20.00
CA ALA A 125 -14.21 4.81 -20.08
C ALA A 125 -15.59 4.20 -20.38
N TRP A 126 -15.66 3.21 -21.29
CA TRP A 126 -16.89 2.48 -21.58
C TRP A 126 -17.47 1.79 -20.35
N ASN A 127 -16.64 1.08 -19.58
CA ASN A 127 -17.08 0.42 -18.36
C ASN A 127 -17.34 1.38 -17.19
N PHE A 128 -16.75 2.58 -17.19
CA PHE A 128 -17.02 3.62 -16.20
C PHE A 128 -18.44 4.16 -16.35
N VAL A 129 -18.97 4.29 -17.57
CA VAL A 129 -20.36 4.72 -17.81
C VAL A 129 -21.36 3.75 -17.19
N TRP A 130 -21.08 2.43 -17.26
CA TRP A 130 -21.93 1.41 -16.64
C TRP A 130 -22.09 1.60 -15.12
N TYR A 131 -21.08 2.12 -14.41
CA TYR A 131 -21.18 2.39 -12.97
C TYR A 131 -22.28 3.42 -12.63
N PHE A 132 -22.49 4.42 -13.50
CA PHE A 132 -23.53 5.43 -13.31
C PHE A 132 -24.85 5.04 -13.98
N TRP A 133 -24.79 4.21 -15.02
CA TRP A 133 -25.96 3.80 -15.79
C TRP A 133 -25.94 2.31 -16.08
N ASP A 134 -26.67 1.55 -15.25
CA ASP A 134 -26.67 0.08 -15.29
C ASP A 134 -27.22 -0.53 -16.58
N ALA A 135 -28.06 0.21 -17.33
CA ALA A 135 -28.57 -0.24 -18.64
C ALA A 135 -27.50 -0.27 -19.75
N TRP A 136 -26.33 0.32 -19.52
CA TRP A 136 -25.24 0.35 -20.49
C TRP A 136 -24.51 -1.01 -20.54
N PRO A 137 -24.25 -1.60 -21.71
CA PRO A 137 -23.63 -2.93 -21.77
C PRO A 137 -22.18 -2.88 -21.28
N ARG A 138 -21.86 -3.65 -20.24
CA ARG A 138 -20.49 -3.77 -19.73
C ARG A 138 -19.67 -4.72 -20.58
N ILE A 139 -18.47 -4.30 -21.00
CA ILE A 139 -17.50 -5.19 -21.64
C ILE A 139 -16.72 -5.90 -20.53
N ASN A 140 -17.05 -7.17 -20.28
CA ASN A 140 -16.38 -7.95 -19.24
C ASN A 140 -15.08 -8.56 -19.75
N TYR A 141 -14.01 -7.76 -19.85
CA TYR A 141 -12.65 -8.23 -20.12
C TYR A 141 -11.92 -8.75 -18.86
N PHE A 142 -12.59 -8.76 -17.70
CA PHE A 142 -12.07 -9.27 -16.43
C PHE A 142 -12.77 -10.56 -15.99
N GLY A 143 -13.36 -11.30 -16.93
CA GLY A 143 -14.06 -12.55 -16.64
C GLY A 143 -13.19 -13.46 -15.77
N ARG A 144 -13.57 -13.61 -14.51
CA ARG A 144 -12.94 -14.53 -13.57
C ARG A 144 -13.45 -15.92 -13.88
N LYS A 145 -12.60 -16.77 -14.45
CA LYS A 145 -12.88 -18.20 -14.56
C LYS A 145 -11.95 -18.92 -13.60
N ASP A 146 -12.52 -19.36 -12.50
CA ASP A 146 -11.81 -20.17 -11.53
C ASP A 146 -11.76 -21.61 -12.05
N LEU A 147 -10.56 -22.06 -12.39
CA LEU A 147 -10.32 -23.40 -12.89
C LEU A 147 -9.75 -24.25 -11.76
N VAL A 148 -10.49 -25.27 -11.35
CA VAL A 148 -10.00 -26.29 -10.42
C VAL A 148 -9.41 -27.42 -11.26
N PHE A 149 -8.08 -27.54 -11.25
CA PHE A 149 -7.39 -28.58 -11.99
C PHE A 149 -7.24 -29.89 -11.20
N ILE A 150 -7.10 -29.78 -9.87
CA ILE A 150 -6.87 -30.90 -8.97
C ILE A 150 -7.78 -30.72 -7.75
N ASP A 151 -8.52 -31.76 -7.37
CA ASP A 151 -9.35 -31.72 -6.16
C ASP A 151 -8.50 -31.40 -4.92
N GLY A 152 -9.03 -30.57 -4.03
CA GLY A 152 -8.32 -30.11 -2.83
C GLY A 152 -7.25 -29.04 -3.11
N PHE A 153 -6.87 -28.76 -4.35
CA PHE A 153 -6.00 -27.61 -4.65
C PHE A 153 -6.83 -26.32 -4.78
N PRO A 154 -6.26 -25.16 -4.45
CA PRO A 154 -6.93 -23.88 -4.71
C PRO A 154 -7.29 -23.73 -6.19
N ALA A 155 -8.39 -23.05 -6.50
CA ALA A 155 -8.71 -22.74 -7.89
C ALA A 155 -7.66 -21.78 -8.47
N MET A 156 -7.23 -22.04 -9.71
CA MET A 156 -6.42 -21.10 -10.45
C MET A 156 -7.35 -20.06 -11.10
N THR A 157 -7.24 -18.83 -10.62
CA THR A 157 -7.98 -17.69 -11.15
C THR A 157 -7.42 -17.30 -12.51
N ASN A 158 -8.06 -17.73 -13.60
CA ASN A 158 -7.70 -17.26 -14.93
C ASN A 158 -8.38 -15.92 -15.19
N ARG A 159 -7.64 -14.83 -15.01
CA ARG A 159 -8.09 -13.46 -15.28
C ARG A 159 -7.02 -12.73 -16.07
N VAL A 160 -7.31 -12.45 -17.34
CA VAL A 160 -6.47 -11.59 -18.16
C VAL A 160 -6.67 -10.14 -17.70
N ASN A 161 -5.64 -9.53 -17.15
CA ASN A 161 -5.66 -8.14 -16.71
C ASN A 161 -4.72 -7.32 -17.60
N LEU A 162 -5.29 -6.50 -18.47
CA LEU A 162 -4.54 -5.66 -19.40
C LEU A 162 -3.55 -4.72 -18.69
N TYR A 163 -3.86 -4.25 -17.47
CA TYR A 163 -2.94 -3.42 -16.70
C TYR A 163 -1.71 -4.20 -16.25
N ILE A 164 -1.89 -5.43 -15.75
CA ILE A 164 -0.78 -6.28 -15.32
C ILE A 164 0.10 -6.63 -16.51
N ILE A 165 -0.48 -6.85 -17.69
CA ILE A 165 0.29 -7.07 -18.93
C ILE A 165 1.10 -5.82 -19.29
N GLY A 166 0.47 -4.63 -19.24
CA GLY A 166 1.14 -3.36 -19.50
C GLY A 166 2.30 -3.07 -18.54
N PHE A 167 2.11 -3.28 -17.25
CA PHE A 167 3.19 -3.09 -16.26
C PHE A 167 4.24 -4.20 -16.32
N GLY A 168 3.81 -5.45 -16.57
CA GLY A 168 4.69 -6.59 -16.74
C GLY A 168 5.65 -6.41 -17.92
N TYR A 169 5.26 -5.68 -18.97
CA TYR A 169 6.16 -5.34 -20.08
C TYR A 169 7.42 -4.58 -19.63
N PHE A 170 7.32 -3.74 -18.60
CA PHE A 170 8.44 -2.95 -18.10
C PHE A 170 9.26 -3.70 -17.03
N ALA A 171 8.70 -4.76 -16.43
CA ALA A 171 9.38 -5.53 -15.40
C ALA A 171 10.53 -6.37 -15.97
N ASN A 172 11.59 -6.56 -15.18
CA ASN A 172 12.71 -7.40 -15.55
C ASN A 172 12.27 -8.87 -15.74
N LEU A 173 12.86 -9.56 -16.72
CA LEU A 173 12.57 -10.97 -17.02
C LEU A 173 12.80 -11.88 -15.82
N ASP A 174 13.84 -11.64 -15.01
CA ASP A 174 14.13 -12.43 -13.81
C ASP A 174 13.03 -12.28 -12.74
N VAL A 175 12.45 -11.09 -12.62
CA VAL A 175 11.34 -10.82 -11.70
C VAL A 175 10.07 -11.48 -12.22
N LEU A 176 9.76 -11.34 -13.51
CA LEU A 176 8.60 -11.98 -14.14
C LEU A 176 8.67 -13.50 -13.99
N PHE A 177 9.85 -14.10 -14.21
CA PHE A 177 10.07 -15.51 -14.00
C PHE A 177 9.77 -15.92 -12.55
N SER A 178 10.31 -15.17 -11.59
CA SER A 178 10.09 -15.41 -10.17
C SER A 178 8.61 -15.36 -9.80
N LEU A 179 7.84 -14.40 -10.32
CA LEU A 179 6.42 -14.21 -9.98
C LEU A 179 5.57 -15.45 -10.32
N TRP A 180 5.65 -15.98 -11.54
CA TRP A 180 4.83 -17.14 -11.90
C TRP A 180 5.38 -18.44 -11.29
N PHE A 181 6.70 -18.56 -11.15
CA PHE A 181 7.33 -19.72 -10.53
C PHE A 181 6.93 -19.84 -9.04
N PHE A 182 7.08 -18.77 -8.26
CA PHE A 182 6.69 -18.78 -6.85
C PHE A 182 5.17 -18.84 -6.66
N TYR A 183 4.38 -18.33 -7.61
CA TYR A 183 2.94 -18.58 -7.60
C TYR A 183 2.60 -20.07 -7.70
N LEU A 184 3.31 -20.84 -8.54
CA LEU A 184 3.11 -22.30 -8.61
C LEU A 184 3.56 -23.02 -7.35
N VAL A 185 4.65 -22.57 -6.72
CA VAL A 185 5.09 -23.09 -5.41
C VAL A 185 4.01 -22.83 -4.36
N TYR A 186 3.51 -21.59 -4.27
CA TYR A 186 2.40 -21.20 -3.40
C TYR A 186 1.15 -22.06 -3.65
N TRP A 187 0.76 -22.24 -4.91
CA TRP A 187 -0.41 -23.03 -5.29
C TRP A 187 -0.25 -24.50 -4.87
N THR A 188 0.94 -25.05 -5.06
CA THR A 188 1.26 -26.44 -4.69
C THR A 188 1.25 -26.64 -3.19
N GLN A 189 1.88 -25.74 -2.43
CA GLN A 189 1.93 -25.78 -0.97
C GLN A 189 0.52 -25.72 -0.37
N ASN A 190 -0.33 -24.80 -0.83
CA ASN A 190 -1.71 -24.69 -0.34
C ASN A 190 -2.55 -25.91 -0.74
N GLY A 191 -2.32 -26.49 -1.91
CA GLY A 191 -2.94 -27.75 -2.29
C GLY A 191 -2.55 -28.92 -1.37
N ILE A 192 -1.28 -28.98 -0.97
CA ILE A 192 -0.81 -29.97 0.01
C ILE A 192 -1.46 -29.73 1.38
N PHE A 193 -1.48 -28.48 1.87
CA PHE A 193 -2.09 -28.13 3.16
C PHE A 193 -3.58 -28.48 3.23
N ASN A 194 -4.34 -28.18 2.17
CA ASN A 194 -5.74 -28.56 2.07
C ASN A 194 -5.93 -30.09 2.09
N ARG A 195 -5.02 -30.85 1.46
CA ARG A 195 -5.09 -32.32 1.41
C ARG A 195 -4.78 -33.00 2.74
N ILE A 196 -3.86 -32.42 3.53
CA ILE A 196 -3.53 -32.91 4.87
C ILE A 196 -4.45 -32.35 5.96
N GLY A 197 -5.36 -31.43 5.61
CA GLY A 197 -6.30 -30.80 6.55
C GLY A 197 -5.64 -29.82 7.52
N LEU A 198 -4.47 -29.25 7.18
CA LEU A 198 -3.85 -28.19 7.97
C LEU A 198 -4.50 -26.85 7.61
N ASP A 199 -5.39 -26.38 8.49
CA ASP A 199 -6.00 -25.07 8.41
C ASP A 199 -5.40 -24.14 9.48
N LEU A 200 -4.57 -23.17 9.05
CA LEU A 200 -3.80 -22.28 9.92
C LEU A 200 -4.41 -20.86 10.02
N GLY A 201 -5.69 -20.71 9.70
CA GLY A 201 -6.42 -19.45 9.88
C GLY A 201 -7.64 -19.35 8.95
N PRO A 202 -8.41 -18.25 9.05
CA PRO A 202 -9.62 -18.10 8.24
C PRO A 202 -9.28 -17.96 6.75
N GLY A 203 -9.59 -19.02 5.98
CA GLY A 203 -9.55 -19.02 4.52
C GLY A 203 -8.34 -19.74 3.91
N THR A 204 -8.48 -20.17 2.65
CA THR A 204 -7.39 -20.82 1.90
C THR A 204 -6.20 -19.86 1.75
N GLY A 205 -5.02 -20.24 2.22
CA GLY A 205 -3.80 -19.41 2.08
C GLY A 205 -3.26 -18.80 3.37
N ALA A 206 -3.91 -18.97 4.52
CA ALA A 206 -3.49 -18.34 5.78
C ALA A 206 -2.02 -18.63 6.15
N ALA A 207 -1.60 -19.89 6.03
CA ALA A 207 -0.22 -20.31 6.28
C ALA A 207 0.79 -19.57 5.40
N SER A 208 0.50 -19.48 4.11
CA SER A 208 1.35 -18.77 3.15
C SER A 208 1.29 -17.24 3.34
N ALA A 209 0.21 -16.69 3.89
CA ALA A 209 0.16 -15.27 4.24
C ALA A 209 1.17 -14.93 5.35
N TRP A 210 1.29 -15.79 6.38
CA TRP A 210 2.32 -15.67 7.42
C TRP A 210 3.73 -15.84 6.88
N GLU A 211 3.93 -16.79 5.98
CA GLU A 211 5.21 -16.99 5.28
C GLU A 211 5.61 -15.75 4.46
N ASN A 212 4.68 -15.19 3.70
CA ASN A 212 4.89 -13.95 2.92
C ASN A 212 5.27 -12.77 3.82
N LEU A 213 4.66 -12.67 5.01
CA LEU A 213 5.04 -11.65 6.01
C LEU A 213 6.44 -11.88 6.57
N GLY A 214 6.80 -13.12 6.90
CA GLY A 214 8.15 -13.47 7.33
C GLY A 214 9.20 -13.17 6.26
N ALA A 215 8.92 -13.53 5.00
CA ALA A 215 9.77 -13.24 3.86
C ALA A 215 9.95 -11.73 3.63
N LEU A 216 8.86 -10.95 3.77
CA LEU A 216 8.94 -9.49 3.67
C LEU A 216 9.84 -8.89 4.75
N PHE A 217 9.70 -9.31 6.01
CA PHE A 217 10.57 -8.83 7.09
C PHE A 217 12.02 -9.28 6.90
N ALA A 218 12.28 -10.48 6.38
CA ALA A 218 13.62 -10.93 6.02
C ALA A 218 14.24 -10.05 4.92
N LEU A 219 13.44 -9.66 3.91
CA LEU A 219 13.86 -8.75 2.85
C LEU A 219 14.17 -7.35 3.41
N VAL A 220 13.32 -6.82 4.27
CA VAL A 220 13.52 -5.52 4.93
C VAL A 220 14.79 -5.54 5.78
N TRP A 221 14.97 -6.61 6.57
CA TRP A 221 16.17 -6.82 7.37
C TRP A 221 17.42 -6.83 6.50
N TRP A 222 17.41 -7.58 5.40
CA TRP A 222 18.51 -7.64 4.45
C TRP A 222 18.79 -6.27 3.78
N ALA A 223 17.74 -5.54 3.41
CA ALA A 223 17.86 -4.21 2.83
C ALA A 223 18.50 -3.21 3.82
N LEU A 224 18.04 -3.19 5.07
CA LEU A 224 18.62 -2.36 6.13
C LEU A 224 20.06 -2.77 6.46
N TRP A 225 20.36 -4.08 6.44
CA TRP A 225 21.70 -4.61 6.66
C TRP A 225 22.69 -4.17 5.58
N THR A 226 22.26 -4.18 4.32
CA THR A 226 23.05 -3.71 3.18
C THR A 226 23.24 -2.18 3.23
N ALA A 227 22.19 -1.45 3.59
CA ALA A 227 22.20 0.01 3.73
C ALA A 227 22.91 0.53 4.99
N ARG A 228 23.35 -0.34 5.92
CA ARG A 228 23.83 0.06 7.27
C ARG A 228 24.94 1.12 7.25
N HIS A 229 25.85 1.05 6.27
CA HIS A 229 26.98 1.98 6.17
C HIS A 229 26.48 3.36 5.74
N HIS A 230 25.64 3.42 4.71
CA HIS A 230 24.97 4.65 4.27
C HIS A 230 24.07 5.24 5.36
N LEU A 231 23.23 4.43 6.02
CA LEU A 231 22.37 4.89 7.11
C LEU A 231 23.17 5.47 8.29
N ARG A 232 24.31 4.85 8.63
CA ARG A 232 25.22 5.39 9.65
C ARG A 232 25.76 6.76 9.24
N ASP A 233 26.11 6.95 7.98
CA ASP A 233 26.61 8.21 7.46
C ASP A 233 25.53 9.30 7.41
N VAL A 234 24.29 8.96 7.06
CA VAL A 234 23.10 9.82 7.14
C VAL A 234 22.86 10.29 8.57
N VAL A 235 22.90 9.38 9.56
CA VAL A 235 22.72 9.74 10.98
C VAL A 235 23.88 10.61 11.48
N ARG A 236 25.13 10.31 11.08
CA ARG A 236 26.28 11.14 11.43
C ARG A 236 26.17 12.55 10.86
N LYS A 237 25.69 12.69 9.63
CA LYS A 237 25.40 14.00 9.00
C LYS A 237 24.27 14.73 9.70
N ALA A 238 23.24 14.03 10.16
CA ALA A 238 22.15 14.62 10.92
C ALA A 238 22.61 15.21 12.27
N ILE A 239 23.56 14.55 12.94
CA ILE A 239 24.15 15.01 14.21
C ILE A 239 25.19 16.11 13.96
N ASN A 240 26.04 15.94 12.94
CA ASN A 240 27.09 16.88 12.57
C ASN A 240 26.90 17.37 11.13
N THR A 241 26.32 18.56 10.98
CA THR A 241 26.07 19.19 9.67
C THR A 241 27.34 19.33 8.80
N LYS A 242 28.52 19.40 9.42
CA LYS A 242 29.82 19.51 8.72
C LYS A 242 30.36 18.17 8.21
N TYR A 243 29.66 17.05 8.44
CA TYR A 243 30.08 15.74 7.95
C TYR A 243 30.08 15.71 6.41
N GLY A 244 31.06 15.06 5.78
CA GLY A 244 31.37 15.21 4.35
C GLY A 244 30.41 14.54 3.36
N VAL A 245 29.28 14.02 3.81
CA VAL A 245 28.27 13.43 2.92
C VAL A 245 27.49 14.55 2.24
N ASP A 246 27.41 14.48 0.91
CA ASP A 246 26.63 15.41 0.10
C ASP A 246 25.15 15.00 0.06
N ASP A 247 24.30 15.91 0.55
CA ASP A 247 22.84 15.85 0.56
C ASP A 247 22.19 16.95 -0.29
N SER A 248 22.96 17.66 -1.14
CA SER A 248 22.45 18.76 -1.97
C SER A 248 21.43 18.34 -3.04
N GLY A 249 21.54 17.10 -3.54
CA GLY A 249 20.62 16.53 -4.53
C GLY A 249 19.38 15.87 -3.94
N GLU A 250 19.19 15.92 -2.61
CA GLU A 250 18.02 15.36 -1.93
C GLU A 250 16.90 16.40 -1.77
N MET A 251 15.64 15.93 -1.69
CA MET A 251 14.48 16.82 -1.53
C MET A 251 14.55 17.63 -0.22
N VAL A 252 15.07 17.03 0.84
CA VAL A 252 15.32 17.67 2.13
C VAL A 252 16.66 17.19 2.68
N SER A 253 17.30 18.02 3.52
CA SER A 253 18.55 17.62 4.17
C SER A 253 18.39 16.36 5.00
N TYR A 254 19.47 15.58 5.14
CA TYR A 254 19.45 14.37 5.96
C TYR A 254 19.12 14.65 7.43
N ARG A 255 19.47 15.84 7.93
CA ARG A 255 19.09 16.27 9.28
C ARG A 255 17.58 16.41 9.43
N THR A 256 16.93 17.07 8.48
CA THR A 256 15.47 17.23 8.47
C THR A 256 14.78 15.88 8.34
N ALA A 257 15.28 14.99 7.48
CA ALA A 257 14.71 13.65 7.31
C ALA A 257 14.79 12.83 8.60
N VAL A 258 15.95 12.77 9.26
CA VAL A 258 16.12 12.04 10.53
C VAL A 258 15.25 12.63 11.64
N LEU A 259 15.21 13.95 11.78
CA LEU A 259 14.33 14.61 12.75
C LEU A 259 12.85 14.37 12.44
N GLY A 260 12.48 14.34 11.15
CA GLY A 260 11.12 14.05 10.71
C GLY A 260 10.67 12.64 11.08
N VAL A 261 11.55 11.65 10.90
CA VAL A 261 11.28 10.27 11.35
C VAL A 261 11.12 10.20 12.86
N ILE A 262 12.00 10.84 13.64
CA ILE A 262 11.96 10.80 15.11
C ILE A 262 10.72 11.50 15.65
N LEU A 263 10.49 12.75 15.27
CA LEU A 263 9.38 13.55 15.77
C LEU A 263 8.03 13.04 15.25
N GLY A 264 7.97 12.63 13.99
CA GLY A 264 6.77 12.06 13.39
C GLY A 264 6.41 10.71 14.01
N SER A 265 7.39 9.82 14.23
CA SER A 265 7.14 8.55 14.94
C SER A 265 6.73 8.78 16.39
N GLY A 266 7.31 9.78 17.06
CA GLY A 266 6.89 10.19 18.40
C GLY A 266 5.44 10.66 18.43
N PHE A 267 5.02 11.49 17.46
CA PHE A 267 3.63 11.90 17.32
C PHE A 267 2.70 10.71 17.06
N CYS A 268 3.03 9.83 16.11
CA CYS A 268 2.24 8.62 15.84
C CYS A 268 2.12 7.74 17.08
N LEU A 269 3.20 7.56 17.84
CA LEU A 269 3.18 6.79 19.08
C LEU A 269 2.28 7.43 20.14
N LEU A 270 2.39 8.75 20.33
CA LEU A 270 1.52 9.49 21.25
C LEU A 270 0.06 9.39 20.82
N TRP A 271 -0.23 9.48 19.53
CA TRP A 271 -1.57 9.31 18.99
C TRP A 271 -2.14 7.92 19.31
N LEU A 272 -1.34 6.85 19.13
CA LEU A 272 -1.73 5.48 19.48
C LEU A 272 -1.95 5.32 20.99
N CYS A 273 -1.07 5.90 21.82
CA CYS A 273 -1.24 5.91 23.27
C CYS A 273 -2.53 6.62 23.70
N MET A 274 -2.84 7.78 23.09
CA MET A 274 -4.08 8.51 23.35
C MET A 274 -5.32 7.73 22.87
N ALA A 275 -5.16 6.89 21.84
CA ALA A 275 -6.21 6.00 21.36
C ALA A 275 -6.45 4.79 22.29
N GLY A 276 -5.64 4.63 23.33
CA GLY A 276 -5.77 3.55 24.33
C GLY A 276 -4.81 2.38 24.14
N ILE A 277 -3.86 2.46 23.19
CA ILE A 277 -2.87 1.40 22.94
C ILE A 277 -1.67 1.59 23.87
N GLU A 278 -1.19 0.52 24.50
CA GLU A 278 0.01 0.60 25.34
C GLU A 278 1.26 0.97 24.52
N TRP A 279 2.15 1.80 25.07
CA TRP A 279 3.26 2.41 24.33
C TRP A 279 4.20 1.39 23.68
N TYR A 280 4.44 0.23 24.30
CA TYR A 280 5.29 -0.80 23.73
C TYR A 280 4.60 -1.56 22.59
N ILE A 281 3.28 -1.76 22.67
CA ILE A 281 2.48 -2.34 21.58
C ILE A 281 2.41 -1.36 20.41
N GLY A 282 2.17 -0.07 20.69
CA GLY A 282 2.18 0.98 19.67
C GLY A 282 3.55 1.10 18.99
N GLY A 283 4.64 1.02 19.76
CA GLY A 283 6.00 1.01 19.22
C GLY A 283 6.27 -0.20 18.31
N LEU A 284 5.87 -1.40 18.74
CA LEU A 284 5.99 -2.62 17.93
C LEU A 284 5.15 -2.52 16.64
N PHE A 285 3.92 -2.01 16.75
CA PHE A 285 3.02 -1.80 15.62
C PHE A 285 3.62 -0.84 14.59
N LEU A 286 4.17 0.31 15.03
CA LEU A 286 4.81 1.26 14.12
C LEU A 286 6.05 0.68 13.45
N LEU A 287 6.86 -0.08 14.19
CA LEU A 287 8.03 -0.76 13.62
C LEU A 287 7.62 -1.80 12.56
N ALA A 288 6.58 -2.58 12.84
CA ALA A 288 6.02 -3.53 11.88
C ALA A 288 5.46 -2.81 10.65
N LEU A 289 4.69 -1.73 10.84
CA LEU A 289 4.12 -0.92 9.79
C LEU A 289 5.19 -0.32 8.88
N TYR A 290 6.23 0.30 9.46
CA TYR A 290 7.34 0.85 8.70
C TYR A 290 8.11 -0.24 7.94
N GLY A 291 8.33 -1.39 8.57
CA GLY A 291 8.93 -2.54 7.91
C GLY A 291 8.12 -2.99 6.69
N VAL A 292 6.81 -3.16 6.85
CA VAL A 292 5.92 -3.51 5.75
C VAL A 292 5.95 -2.45 4.64
N CYS A 293 5.82 -1.17 4.98
CA CYS A 293 5.87 -0.09 4.00
C CYS A 293 7.21 -0.04 3.24
N LEU A 294 8.34 -0.23 3.93
CA LEU A 294 9.67 -0.26 3.32
C LEU A 294 9.84 -1.48 2.41
N GLY A 295 9.38 -2.66 2.85
CA GLY A 295 9.43 -3.88 2.07
C GLY A 295 8.59 -3.76 0.80
N LEU A 296 7.35 -3.26 0.93
CA LEU A 296 6.48 -3.01 -0.21
C LEU A 296 7.10 -1.97 -1.16
N ALA A 297 7.63 -0.87 -0.65
CA ALA A 297 8.30 0.14 -1.47
C ALA A 297 9.44 -0.48 -2.28
N LYS A 298 10.29 -1.30 -1.65
CA LYS A 298 11.39 -1.98 -2.33
C LYS A 298 10.90 -2.95 -3.41
N VAL A 299 9.90 -3.78 -3.12
CA VAL A 299 9.29 -4.69 -4.10
C VAL A 299 8.70 -3.92 -5.28
N VAL A 300 7.99 -2.81 -5.05
CA VAL A 300 7.44 -1.97 -6.12
C VAL A 300 8.56 -1.36 -6.99
N CYS A 301 9.63 -0.85 -6.37
CA CYS A 301 10.76 -0.26 -7.09
C CYS A 301 11.53 -1.30 -7.95
N GLU A 302 11.63 -2.55 -7.50
CA GLU A 302 12.31 -3.63 -8.23
C GLU A 302 11.43 -4.28 -9.30
N SER A 303 10.16 -4.53 -8.98
CA SER A 303 9.25 -5.31 -9.83
C SER A 303 8.41 -4.48 -10.79
N GLY A 304 8.21 -3.19 -10.50
CA GLY A 304 7.28 -2.35 -11.25
C GLY A 304 5.80 -2.72 -11.08
N LEU A 305 5.46 -3.58 -10.10
CA LEU A 305 4.07 -3.93 -9.83
C LEU A 305 3.37 -2.82 -9.05
N LEU A 306 2.29 -2.27 -9.62
CA LEU A 306 1.48 -1.21 -8.99
C LEU A 306 0.47 -1.71 -7.94
N TYR A 307 0.12 -2.99 -7.99
CA TYR A 307 -0.87 -3.57 -7.09
C TYR A 307 -0.29 -4.75 -6.32
N LEU A 308 0.04 -4.50 -5.06
CA LEU A 308 0.39 -5.52 -4.09
C LEU A 308 -0.73 -5.56 -3.06
N ALA A 309 -1.50 -6.64 -3.05
CA ALA A 309 -2.52 -6.86 -2.04
C ALA A 309 -1.87 -7.54 -0.83
N TRP A 310 -2.07 -6.93 0.34
CA TRP A 310 -1.61 -7.49 1.59
C TRP A 310 -2.64 -8.49 2.14
N GLY A 311 -2.21 -9.72 2.44
CA GLY A 311 -3.08 -10.83 2.83
C GLY A 311 -3.32 -11.00 4.33
N VAL A 312 -2.63 -10.24 5.19
CA VAL A 312 -2.75 -10.38 6.66
C VAL A 312 -3.45 -9.16 7.23
N SER A 313 -4.75 -9.25 7.49
CA SER A 313 -5.47 -8.20 8.19
C SER A 313 -5.41 -8.45 9.71
N PRO A 314 -5.60 -7.44 10.57
CA PRO A 314 -5.74 -7.69 12.01
C PRO A 314 -6.88 -8.67 12.35
N GLN A 315 -7.83 -8.85 11.45
CA GLN A 315 -8.92 -9.82 11.59
C GLN A 315 -8.45 -11.27 11.42
N THR A 316 -7.28 -11.52 10.81
CA THR A 316 -6.70 -12.87 10.70
C THR A 316 -5.85 -13.26 11.92
N LEU A 317 -5.67 -12.35 12.89
CA LEU A 317 -5.01 -12.62 14.18
C LEU A 317 -5.94 -13.24 15.22
N VAL A 318 -7.26 -13.29 14.94
CA VAL A 318 -8.32 -13.78 15.84
C VAL A 318 -9.10 -14.88 15.14
#